data_AF-A0A947KJ52-F1
#
_entry.id   AF-A0A947KJ52-F1
#
_cell.length_a   1.000
_cell.length_b   1.000
_cell.length_c   1.000
_cell.angle_alpha   90.00
_cell.angle_beta   90.00
_cell.angle_gamma   90.00
#
_symmetry.space_group_name_H-M   'P 1'
#
loop_
_entity.id
_entity.type
_entity.pdbx_description
1 polymer ?
#
loop_
_entity_poly.entity_id
_entity_poly.type
_entity_poly.pdbx_seq_one_letter_code
_entity_poly.pdbx_strand_id
1 'polypeptide(L)' 'MPRKHEPPHESDEWLEWAAMTPQQRWAVTDRLWAFYREAGGSLDPEPDSQSPFNTAYLPGEISAHGRTSLRVLRRGRI' A
#
# COMPACT_ATOMS: atom_id res chain seq x y z
N MET A 1 -17.50 -14.41 -23.19
CA MET A 1 -16.66 -13.36 -22.55
C MET A 1 -17.59 -12.37 -21.85
N PRO A 2 -17.77 -12.40 -20.52
CA PRO A 2 -18.64 -11.43 -19.85
C PRO A 2 -17.99 -10.04 -19.80
N ARG A 3 -18.80 -9.00 -20.03
CA ARG A 3 -18.37 -7.58 -20.08
C ARG A 3 -17.87 -7.12 -18.72
N LYS A 4 -16.74 -6.42 -18.69
CA LYS A 4 -16.02 -6.09 -17.45
C LYS A 4 -16.55 -4.88 -16.69
N HIS A 5 -17.43 -4.04 -17.25
CA HIS A 5 -17.91 -2.84 -16.57
C HIS A 5 -19.43 -2.71 -16.74
N GLU A 6 -20.18 -3.44 -15.92
CA GLU A 6 -21.51 -2.99 -15.50
C GLU A 6 -21.25 -1.80 -14.56
N PRO A 7 -21.86 -0.61 -14.75
CA PRO A 7 -21.82 0.41 -13.71
C PRO A 7 -22.38 -0.25 -12.44
N PRO A 8 -21.78 -0.05 -11.26
CA PRO A 8 -22.33 -0.64 -10.05
C PRO A 8 -23.78 -0.15 -9.97
N HIS A 9 -24.73 -1.10 -10.01
CA HIS A 9 -26.05 -0.84 -9.46
C HIS A 9 -25.75 -0.32 -8.06
N GLU A 10 -26.03 0.96 -7.81
CA GLU A 10 -25.93 1.54 -6.47
C GLU A 10 -26.77 0.65 -5.59
N SER A 11 -26.13 -0.29 -4.88
CA SER A 11 -26.86 -1.29 -4.10
C SER A 11 -27.71 -0.56 -3.08
N ASP A 12 -28.79 -1.19 -2.63
CA ASP A 12 -29.65 -0.60 -1.60
C ASP A 12 -28.83 -0.15 -0.38
N GLU A 13 -27.74 -0.87 -0.07
CA GLU A 13 -26.74 -0.51 0.94
C GLU A 13 -26.04 0.84 0.69
N TRP A 14 -25.68 1.15 -0.57
CA TRP A 14 -25.08 2.43 -0.95
C TRP A 14 -26.09 3.59 -0.84
N LEU A 15 -27.35 3.36 -1.21
CA LEU A 15 -28.41 4.36 -1.08
C LEU A 15 -28.72 4.64 0.39
N GLU A 16 -28.80 3.60 1.22
CA GLU A 16 -28.94 3.73 2.68
C GLU A 16 -27.79 4.50 3.30
N TRP A 17 -26.55 4.19 2.91
CA TRP A 17 -25.35 4.92 3.37
C TRP A 17 -25.35 6.40 2.96
N ALA A 18 -25.81 6.71 1.74
CA ALA A 18 -25.91 8.08 1.24
C ALA A 18 -26.98 8.90 1.98
N ALA A 19 -28.06 8.25 2.41
CA ALA A 19 -29.14 8.89 3.17
C ALA A 19 -28.78 9.20 4.64
N MET A 20 -27.72 8.59 5.19
CA MET A 20 -27.32 8.80 6.57
C MET A 20 -26.74 10.19 6.84
N THR A 21 -27.01 10.72 8.04
CA THR A 21 -26.35 11.93 8.55
C THR A 21 -24.86 11.67 8.82
N PRO A 22 -24.01 12.72 8.87
CA PRO A 22 -22.61 12.56 9.27
C PRO A 22 -22.42 11.83 10.61
N GLN A 23 -23.26 12.11 11.61
CA GLN A 23 -23.20 11.46 12.91
C GLN A 23 -23.55 9.97 12.85
N GLN A 24 -24.55 9.61 12.04
CA GLN A 24 -24.91 8.20 11.83
C GLN A 24 -23.79 7.43 11.14
N ARG A 25 -23.20 8.01 10.08
CA ARG A 25 -22.05 7.42 9.40
C ARG A 25 -20.88 7.20 10.34
N TRP A 26 -20.59 8.17 11.21
CA TRP A 26 -19.53 8.02 12.21
C TRP A 26 -19.75 6.83 13.13
N ALA A 27 -20.98 6.66 13.64
CA ALA A 27 -21.32 5.52 14.49
C ALA A 27 -21.22 4.17 13.77
N VAL A 28 -21.56 4.10 12.47
CA VAL A 28 -21.40 2.88 11.67
C VAL A 28 -19.92 2.60 11.40
N THR A 29 -19.13 3.63 11.07
CA THR A 29 -17.68 3.51 10.89
C THR A 29 -17.00 2.97 12.14
N ASP A 30 -17.39 3.44 13.33
CA ASP A 30 -16.84 2.95 14.60
C ASP A 30 -17.12 1.45 14.81
N ARG A 31 -18.33 0.98 14.48
CA ARG A 31 -18.67 -0.45 14.53
C ARG A 31 -17.88 -1.28 13.52
N LEU A 32 -17.78 -0.79 12.28
CA LEU A 32 -16.97 -1.43 11.23
C LEU A 32 -15.50 -1.52 11.64
N TRP A 33 -15.01 -0.48 12.31
CA TRP A 33 -13.65 -0.44 12.82
C TRP A 33 -13.41 -1.49 13.91
N ALA A 34 -14.31 -1.61 14.88
CA ALA A 34 -14.23 -2.66 15.90
C ALA A 34 -14.22 -4.05 15.27
N PHE A 35 -15.14 -4.32 14.32
CA PHE A 35 -15.19 -5.57 13.58
C PHE A 35 -13.89 -5.85 12.81
N TYR A 36 -13.35 -4.86 12.09
CA TYR A 36 -12.10 -5.00 11.35
C TYR A 36 -10.95 -5.40 12.27
N ARG A 37 -10.87 -4.81 13.47
CA ARG A 37 -9.83 -5.15 14.47
C ARG A 37 -10.01 -6.56 15.02
N GLU A 38 -11.24 -6.96 15.34
CA GLU A 38 -11.55 -8.32 15.81
C GLU A 38 -11.25 -9.38 14.75
N ALA A 39 -11.45 -9.06 13.47
CA ALA A 39 -11.09 -9.90 12.33
C ALA A 39 -9.57 -10.01 12.09
N GLY A 40 -8.73 -9.39 12.93
CA GLY A 40 -7.28 -9.38 12.78
C GLY A 40 -6.77 -8.33 11.79
N GLY A 41 -7.61 -7.37 11.40
CA GLY A 41 -7.24 -6.26 10.54
C GLY A 41 -6.16 -5.38 11.18
N SER A 42 -5.17 -5.04 10.35
CA SER A 42 -4.07 -4.13 10.70
C SER A 42 -4.10 -2.91 9.79
N LEU A 43 -4.08 -1.72 10.40
CA LEU A 43 -3.92 -0.48 9.65
C LEU A 43 -2.46 -0.22 9.23
N ASP A 44 -1.55 -1.11 9.62
CA ASP A 44 -0.17 -1.08 9.14
C ASP A 44 -0.19 -1.52 7.67
N PRO A 45 -0.03 -0.60 6.70
CA PRO A 45 0.01 -1.02 5.31
C PRO A 45 1.24 -1.89 5.14
N GLU A 46 1.07 -3.07 4.52
CA GLU A 46 2.21 -3.78 3.97
C GLU A 46 3.00 -2.78 3.10
N PRO A 47 4.34 -2.67 3.30
CA PRO A 47 5.13 -1.71 2.57
C PRO A 47 4.94 -1.96 1.08
N ASP A 48 4.49 -0.94 0.35
CA ASP A 48 4.20 -1.07 -1.07
C ASP A 48 5.46 -1.52 -1.81
N SER A 49 5.47 -2.78 -2.24
CA SER A 49 6.57 -3.40 -2.99
C SER A 49 6.86 -2.69 -4.31
N GLN A 50 5.90 -1.92 -4.84
CA GLN A 50 6.00 -1.17 -6.08
C GLN A 50 6.27 0.33 -5.84
N SER A 51 6.37 0.76 -4.59
CA SER A 51 6.68 2.15 -4.29
C SER A 51 8.11 2.46 -4.76
N PRO A 52 8.31 3.55 -5.54
CA PRO A 52 9.64 3.99 -5.93
C PRO A 52 10.48 4.44 -4.71
N PHE A 53 9.86 4.62 -3.54
CA PHE A 53 10.52 4.92 -2.27
C PHE A 53 10.69 3.69 -1.37
N ASN A 54 10.39 2.48 -1.86
CA ASN A 54 10.62 1.26 -1.09
C ASN A 54 12.13 0.96 -1.02
N THR A 55 12.75 1.37 0.09
CA THR A 55 14.19 1.22 0.34
C THR A 55 14.58 -0.16 0.83
N ALA A 56 13.66 -1.13 0.92
CA ALA A 56 13.96 -2.50 1.34
C ALA A 56 15.00 -3.19 0.45
N TYR A 57 15.24 -2.63 -0.74
CA TYR A 57 16.26 -3.07 -1.71
C TYR A 57 17.24 -1.94 -2.09
N LEU A 58 17.65 -1.07 -1.15
CA LEU A 58 18.74 -0.13 -1.45
C LEU A 58 20.05 -0.92 -1.71
N PRO A 59 20.70 -0.74 -2.87
CA PRO A 59 22.10 -1.12 -3.03
C PRO A 59 22.92 -0.40 -1.96
N GLY A 60 23.90 -1.09 -1.36
CA GLY A 60 24.70 -0.56 -0.25
C GLY A 60 25.24 0.85 -0.48
N GLU A 61 25.43 1.58 0.62
CA GLU A 61 25.79 3.00 0.68
C GLU A 61 26.89 3.37 -0.34
N ILE A 62 26.50 4.11 -1.38
CA ILE A 62 27.45 4.72 -2.32
C ILE A 62 27.77 6.10 -1.76
N SER A 63 29.03 6.36 -1.42
CA SER A 63 29.45 7.65 -0.88
C SER A 63 29.06 8.79 -1.83
N ALA A 64 28.20 9.71 -1.36
CA ALA A 64 27.70 10.85 -2.14
C ALA A 64 28.82 11.80 -2.65
N HIS A 65 29.98 11.77 -1.99
CA HIS A 65 31.15 12.57 -2.34
C HIS A 65 32.21 11.72 -3.02
N GLY A 66 32.04 11.41 -4.31
CA GLY A 66 33.11 11.15 -5.30
C GLY A 66 34.32 10.26 -4.94
N ARG A 67 34.30 9.51 -3.84
CA ARG A 67 35.40 8.62 -3.48
C ARG A 67 35.24 7.34 -4.27
N THR A 68 36.28 7.07 -5.04
CA THR A 68 36.38 5.97 -6.00
C THR A 68 35.98 4.65 -5.34
N SER A 69 34.86 4.06 -5.77
CA SER A 69 34.57 2.66 -5.46
C SER A 69 35.69 1.83 -6.11
N LEU A 70 36.65 1.37 -5.31
CA LEU A 70 37.81 0.63 -5.82
C LEU A 70 37.31 -0.72 -6.38
N ARG A 71 37.16 -0.80 -7.70
CA ARG A 71 36.92 -2.05 -8.40
C ARG A 71 38.24 -2.81 -8.45
N VAL A 72 38.40 -3.81 -7.59
CA VAL A 72 39.61 -4.67 -7.57
C VAL A 72 39.62 -5.52 -8.84
N LEU A 73 40.45 -5.15 -9.82
CA LEU A 73 40.74 -5.99 -10.98
C LEU A 73 41.89 -6.93 -10.63
N ARG A 74 41.60 -8.24 -10.50
CA ARG A 74 42.66 -9.26 -10.45
C ARG A 74 43.38 -9.27 -11.80
N ARG A 75 44.67 -8.93 -11.79
CA ARG A 75 45.55 -9.15 -12.94
C ARG A 75 45.67 -10.66 -13.17
N GLY A 76 45.07 -11.17 -14.25
CA GLY A 76 45.42 -12.47 -14.81
C GLY A 76 46.85 -12.40 -15.33
N ARG A 77 47.70 -13.34 -14.91
CA ARG A 77 49.09 -13.47 -15.35
C ARG A 77 49.07 -14.06 -16.78
N ILE A 78 49.80 -13.42 -17.70
CA ILE A 78 50.19 -13.99 -19.00
C ILE A 78 51.20 -15.10 -18.75
#